data_AF-A0A8J6C287-F1
#
_entry.id   AF-A0A8J6C287-F1
#
_cell.length_a   1.000
_cell.length_b   1.000
_cell.length_c   1.000
_cell.angle_alpha   90.00
_cell.angle_beta   90.00
_cell.angle_gamma   90.00
#
_symmetry.space_group_name_H-M   'P 1'
#
loop_
_entity.id
_entity.type
_entity.pdbx_description
1 polymer ?
#
loop_
_entity_poly.entity_id
_entity_poly.type
_entity_poly.pdbx_seq_one_letter_code
_entity_poly.pdbx_strand_id
1 'polypeptide(L)'
;MSLAEVAAGRARALSEPRALVACERVGMLASELVAKPRDDFFEPGVDPVIIDMRAEHHEARRQVKIKLVEEELREMAYEAVDRRNVAASAGGRPGSAGALAGGGGAKERYLEEQARRERAAKKEATARAARARAELELAKYEERTAVQHAKEEAMRAQRERAAQLREAERRAKVAHLTQRKTAASEQLRRATDARAAELEAKDAARAAELERQRRERAARNASAAAAKRDKIAAARAEVEARQEAKRRAAIVREVKSDLRHTELTAEQHAAQRALRERLEAQEARAKSARLRARSSQAGRTEALAERLESAERRRAEAEAERERERERELKRAADEAGARKKADAAQRAGEAAAARRLRIQSKLDEDEQRAAEAERRRAIDRMLRREEKRLRELDISENLARLRRADAYHKRQLEQRIAEGALSPGRALTPRALASPRPARARPQSARGASERARAAAPSRARPGSARFGRPGATDELAALRRAQNDQLLTLLEAEAATEKGREAALKRVADPTERRRLDKIFGHERAEASAQIIRLTAEHEAQLARRMEALGLL
;
A
#
# COMPACT_ATOMS: atom_id res chain seq x y z
N MET A 1 30.27 50.65 -14.76
CA MET A 1 29.38 50.98 -13.62
C MET A 1 29.17 49.74 -12.80
N SER A 2 29.51 49.78 -11.51
CA SER A 2 29.26 48.65 -10.62
C SER A 2 27.74 48.44 -10.45
N LEU A 3 27.29 47.22 -10.14
CA LEU A 3 25.88 46.96 -9.82
C LEU A 3 25.39 47.84 -8.66
N ALA A 4 26.30 48.22 -7.75
CA ALA A 4 26.04 49.16 -6.67
C ALA A 4 25.76 50.59 -7.18
N GLU A 5 26.49 51.08 -8.18
CA GLU A 5 26.23 52.38 -8.80
C GLU A 5 24.90 52.41 -9.56
N VAL A 6 24.55 51.32 -10.27
CA VAL A 6 23.26 51.20 -10.96
C VAL A 6 22.10 51.14 -9.95
N ALA A 7 22.28 50.43 -8.84
CA ALA A 7 21.30 50.39 -7.75
C ALA A 7 21.15 51.76 -7.05
N ALA A 8 22.26 52.46 -6.79
CA ALA A 8 22.25 53.80 -6.20
C ALA A 8 21.62 54.85 -7.13
N GLY A 9 21.88 54.76 -8.44
CA GLY A 9 21.24 55.61 -9.45
C GLY A 9 19.72 55.38 -9.53
N ARG A 10 19.27 54.12 -9.45
CA ARG A 10 17.84 53.78 -9.42
C ARG A 10 17.15 54.20 -8.12
N ALA A 11 17.82 54.08 -6.98
CA ALA A 11 17.29 54.54 -5.70
C ALA A 11 17.07 56.07 -5.70
N ARG A 12 17.97 56.85 -6.32
CA ARG A 12 17.78 58.29 -6.51
C ARG A 12 16.60 58.61 -7.43
N ALA A 13 16.42 57.87 -8.52
CA ALA A 13 15.30 58.08 -9.44
C ALA A 13 13.92 57.83 -8.78
N LEU A 14 13.84 56.92 -7.81
CA LEU A 14 12.62 56.65 -7.04
C LEU A 14 12.33 57.65 -5.92
N SER A 15 13.29 58.54 -5.61
CA SER A 15 13.14 59.61 -4.61
C SER A 15 12.70 60.95 -5.20
N GLU A 16 12.53 61.03 -6.53
CA GLU A 16 12.06 62.24 -7.17
C GLU A 16 10.58 62.51 -6.82
N PRO A 17 10.15 63.77 -6.64
CA PRO A 17 8.76 64.10 -6.34
C PRO A 17 7.76 63.51 -7.34
N ARG A 18 8.17 63.35 -8.60
CA ARG A 18 7.35 62.73 -9.66
C ARG A 18 7.15 61.24 -9.43
N ALA A 19 8.14 60.52 -8.90
CA ALA A 19 8.02 59.11 -8.58
C ALA A 19 7.03 58.88 -7.43
N LEU A 20 6.98 59.78 -6.45
CA LEU A 20 5.98 59.71 -5.37
C LEU A 20 4.55 59.89 -5.91
N VAL A 21 4.33 60.85 -6.81
CA VAL A 21 3.03 61.04 -7.48
C VAL A 21 2.64 59.81 -8.31
N ALA A 22 3.59 59.21 -9.03
CA ALA A 22 3.35 57.98 -9.78
C ALA A 22 3.01 56.80 -8.85
N CYS A 23 3.67 56.67 -7.70
CA CYS A 23 3.32 55.67 -6.68
C CYS A 23 1.89 55.86 -6.18
N GLU A 24 1.49 57.11 -5.91
CA GLU A 24 0.14 57.45 -5.45
C GLU A 24 -0.93 57.10 -6.50
N ARG A 25 -0.68 57.42 -7.78
CA ARG A 25 -1.59 57.08 -8.90
C ARG A 25 -1.80 55.57 -9.05
N VAL A 26 -0.74 54.77 -8.89
CA VAL A 26 -0.82 53.31 -8.94
C VAL A 26 -1.36 52.70 -7.63
N GLY A 27 -1.52 53.50 -6.57
CA GLY A 27 -1.99 53.04 -5.26
C GLY A 27 -0.96 52.21 -4.49
N MET A 28 0.33 52.54 -4.61
CA MET A 28 1.44 51.85 -3.94
C MET A 28 2.15 52.79 -2.96
N LEU A 29 2.60 52.25 -1.83
CA LEU A 29 3.41 52.99 -0.87
C LEU A 29 4.88 52.99 -1.33
N ALA A 30 5.55 54.15 -1.24
CA ALA A 30 6.96 54.26 -1.62
C ALA A 30 7.88 53.29 -0.84
N SER A 31 7.51 52.94 0.40
CA SER A 31 8.22 51.96 1.23
C SER A 31 8.24 50.55 0.63
N GLU A 32 7.29 50.20 -0.23
CA GLU A 32 7.24 48.89 -0.90
C GLU A 32 8.22 48.78 -2.07
N LEU A 33 8.79 49.90 -2.51
CA LEU A 33 9.82 49.97 -3.57
C LEU A 33 11.24 49.96 -2.99
N VAL A 34 11.38 50.06 -1.68
CA VAL A 34 12.68 50.02 -0.99
C VAL A 34 13.18 48.58 -0.96
N ALA A 35 14.43 48.36 -1.36
CA ALA A 35 15.05 47.06 -1.24
C ALA A 35 15.29 46.76 0.24
N LYS A 36 14.83 45.60 0.70
CA LYS A 36 15.09 45.13 2.07
C LYS A 36 16.27 44.16 2.06
N PRO A 37 17.27 44.34 2.94
CA PRO A 37 18.34 43.35 3.10
C PRO A 37 17.77 42.00 3.53
N ARG A 38 18.52 40.92 3.25
CA ARG A 38 18.13 39.54 3.61
C ARG A 38 17.85 39.40 5.12
N ASP A 39 18.60 40.13 5.95
CA ASP A 39 18.51 40.06 7.41
C ASP A 39 17.17 40.56 7.95
N ASP A 40 16.45 41.41 7.21
CA ASP A 40 15.10 41.87 7.58
C ASP A 40 14.05 40.74 7.51
N PHE A 41 14.36 39.62 6.85
CA PHE A 41 13.48 38.46 6.74
C PHE A 41 13.80 37.36 7.75
N PHE A 42 14.79 37.59 8.62
CA PHE A 42 15.19 36.61 9.62
C PHE A 42 14.15 36.49 10.73
N GLU A 43 13.65 35.28 10.94
CA GLU A 43 12.78 34.92 12.05
C GLU A 43 13.41 33.76 12.82
N PRO A 44 13.58 33.87 14.16
CA PRO A 44 14.13 32.79 14.97
C PRO A 44 13.33 31.50 14.80
N GLY A 45 14.03 30.41 14.45
CA GLY A 45 13.41 29.09 14.26
C GLY A 45 12.86 28.82 12.85
N VAL A 46 12.99 29.76 11.90
CA VAL A 46 12.66 29.54 10.49
C VAL A 46 13.88 29.05 9.71
N ASP A 47 13.68 28.05 8.85
CA ASP A 47 14.74 27.47 8.01
C ASP A 47 15.37 28.55 7.09
N PRO A 48 16.70 28.64 6.99
CA PRO A 48 17.40 29.56 6.07
C PRO A 48 16.87 29.52 4.63
N VAL A 49 16.44 28.36 4.12
CA VAL A 49 15.88 28.23 2.76
C VAL A 49 14.56 28.99 2.64
N ILE A 50 13.73 28.98 3.69
CA ILE A 50 12.47 29.73 3.71
C ILE A 50 12.75 31.24 3.75
N ILE A 51 13.78 31.66 4.47
CA ILE A 51 14.23 33.07 4.52
C ILE A 51 14.67 33.51 3.11
N ASP A 52 15.44 32.69 2.40
CA ASP A 52 15.85 32.96 1.02
C ASP A 52 14.66 33.07 0.08
N MET A 53 13.72 32.12 0.17
CA MET A 53 12.48 32.18 -0.62
C MET A 53 11.66 33.44 -0.33
N ARG A 54 11.60 33.91 0.93
CA ARG A 54 10.88 35.14 1.29
C ARG A 54 11.58 36.38 0.72
N ALA A 55 12.91 36.46 0.81
CA ALA A 55 13.70 37.55 0.26
C ALA A 55 13.58 37.61 -1.28
N GLU A 56 13.71 36.47 -1.96
CA GLU A 56 13.52 36.35 -3.41
C GLU A 56 12.10 36.74 -3.83
N HIS A 57 11.09 36.27 -3.10
CA HIS A 57 9.69 36.60 -3.38
C HIS A 57 9.42 38.10 -3.22
N HIS A 58 9.98 38.72 -2.18
CA HIS A 58 9.89 40.17 -1.97
C HIS A 58 10.55 40.94 -3.12
N GLU A 59 11.77 40.58 -3.51
CA GLU A 59 12.49 41.26 -4.61
C GLU A 59 11.76 41.09 -5.95
N ALA A 60 11.22 39.90 -6.23
CA ALA A 60 10.41 39.67 -7.42
C ALA A 60 9.15 40.56 -7.45
N ARG A 61 8.41 40.66 -6.34
CA ARG A 61 7.24 41.55 -6.24
C ARG A 61 7.64 43.01 -6.38
N ARG A 62 8.73 43.42 -5.73
CA ARG A 62 9.29 44.77 -5.81
C ARG A 62 9.64 45.16 -7.24
N GLN A 63 10.29 44.28 -8.01
CA GLN A 63 10.62 44.54 -9.41
C GLN A 63 9.38 44.74 -10.29
N VAL A 64 8.29 43.99 -10.04
CA VAL A 64 7.02 44.20 -10.75
C VAL A 64 6.44 45.57 -10.41
N LYS A 65 6.45 45.97 -9.13
CA LYS A 65 5.97 47.29 -8.70
C LYS A 65 6.78 48.43 -9.30
N ILE A 66 8.11 48.31 -9.33
CA ILE A 66 9.00 49.30 -9.97
C ILE A 66 8.61 49.50 -11.44
N LYS A 67 8.36 48.41 -12.18
CA LYS A 67 7.95 48.53 -13.60
C LYS A 67 6.63 49.27 -13.78
N LEU A 68 5.65 49.04 -12.91
CA LEU A 68 4.39 49.76 -12.95
C LEU A 68 4.57 51.26 -12.69
N VAL A 69 5.42 51.63 -11.71
CA VAL A 69 5.75 53.04 -11.46
C VAL A 69 6.53 53.66 -12.61
N GLU A 70 7.46 52.92 -13.23
CA GLU A 70 8.18 53.37 -14.42
C GLU A 70 7.24 53.60 -15.62
N GLU A 71 6.23 52.75 -15.80
CA GLU A 71 5.20 52.91 -16.83
C GLU A 71 4.36 54.16 -16.58
N GLU A 72 3.87 54.35 -15.35
CA GLU A 72 3.11 55.56 -14.96
C GLU A 72 3.94 56.84 -15.10
N LEU A 73 5.23 56.80 -14.74
CA LEU A 73 6.16 57.92 -14.95
C LEU A 73 6.31 58.28 -16.43
N ARG A 74 6.32 57.28 -17.33
CA ARG A 74 6.35 57.53 -18.78
C ARG A 74 5.04 58.15 -19.24
N GLU A 75 3.89 57.66 -18.77
CA GLU A 75 2.59 58.23 -19.11
C GLU A 75 2.47 59.70 -18.65
N MET A 76 2.87 59.99 -17.42
CA MET A 76 2.95 61.37 -16.90
C MET A 76 3.87 62.27 -17.75
N ALA A 77 4.98 61.73 -18.27
CA ALA A 77 5.87 62.48 -19.15
C ALA A 77 5.21 62.79 -20.50
N TYR A 78 4.44 61.85 -21.07
CA TYR A 78 3.64 62.08 -22.28
C TYR A 78 2.55 63.13 -22.06
N GLU A 79 1.79 63.04 -20.95
CA GLU A 79 0.77 64.04 -20.58
C GLU A 79 1.37 65.46 -20.47
N ALA A 80 2.57 65.58 -19.92
CA ALA A 80 3.26 66.86 -19.78
C ALA A 80 3.68 67.46 -21.14
N VAL A 81 4.09 66.62 -22.09
CA VAL A 81 4.44 67.05 -23.46
C VAL A 81 3.17 67.47 -24.21
N ASP A 82 2.08 66.71 -24.10
CA ASP A 82 0.81 67.03 -24.75
C ASP A 82 0.22 68.35 -24.23
N ARG A 83 0.24 68.58 -22.91
CA ARG A 83 -0.19 69.88 -22.34
C ARG A 83 0.66 71.04 -22.85
N ARG A 84 1.97 70.84 -23.05
CA ARG A 84 2.88 71.86 -23.58
C ARG A 84 2.60 72.15 -25.06
N ASN A 85 2.27 71.12 -25.84
CA ASN A 85 1.92 71.27 -27.26
C ASN A 85 0.55 71.95 -27.45
N VAL A 86 -0.44 71.64 -26.60
CA VAL A 86 -1.75 72.31 -26.60
C VAL A 86 -1.61 73.79 -26.21
N ALA A 87 -0.77 74.10 -25.22
CA ALA A 87 -0.49 75.49 -24.83
C ALA A 87 0.26 76.27 -25.93
N ALA A 88 1.16 75.62 -26.69
CA ALA A 88 1.87 76.24 -27.81
C ALA A 88 0.95 76.49 -29.03
N SER A 89 -0.06 75.65 -29.25
CA SER A 89 -1.03 75.80 -30.35
C SER A 89 -2.09 76.88 -30.10
N ALA A 90 -2.32 77.29 -28.84
CA ALA A 90 -3.28 78.33 -28.49
C ALA A 90 -2.73 79.77 -28.64
N GLY A 91 -1.42 79.94 -28.85
CA GLY A 91 -0.76 81.22 -29.09
C GLY A 91 -0.80 81.68 -30.56
N GLY A 92 -2.00 81.82 -31.13
CA GLY A 92 -2.21 82.36 -32.47
C GLY A 92 -1.79 83.84 -32.57
N ARG A 93 -0.73 84.10 -33.33
CA ARG A 93 -0.21 85.44 -33.67
C ARG A 93 -1.25 86.28 -34.43
N PRO A 94 -1.45 87.58 -34.11
CA PRO A 94 -2.35 88.47 -34.83
C PRO A 94 -1.73 88.92 -36.16
N GLY A 95 -2.41 88.63 -37.27
CA GLY A 95 -2.05 89.07 -38.62
C GLY A 95 -2.38 90.56 -38.82
N SER A 96 -1.36 91.30 -39.26
CA SER A 96 -1.30 92.75 -39.45
C SER A 96 -2.14 93.30 -40.60
N ALA A 97 -2.74 94.47 -40.36
CA ALA A 97 -3.38 95.36 -41.33
C ALA A 97 -2.38 96.14 -42.21
N GLY A 98 -2.87 96.62 -43.37
CA GLY A 98 -2.25 97.66 -44.22
C GLY A 98 -2.80 97.56 -45.67
N ALA A 99 -3.74 98.37 -46.16
CA ALA A 99 -3.83 99.83 -46.35
C ALA A 99 -3.17 100.37 -47.66
N LEU A 100 -4.03 100.62 -48.66
CA LEU A 100 -4.22 101.81 -49.54
C LEU A 100 -3.10 102.46 -50.41
N ALA A 101 -3.55 102.79 -51.64
CA ALA A 101 -3.39 104.05 -52.42
C ALA A 101 -2.19 104.28 -53.37
N GLY A 102 -2.49 104.92 -54.52
CA GLY A 102 -1.55 105.73 -55.31
C GLY A 102 -1.69 105.60 -56.84
N GLY A 103 -2.19 106.63 -57.52
CA GLY A 103 -2.26 106.71 -58.99
C GLY A 103 -1.05 107.41 -59.61
N GLY A 104 -0.44 106.80 -60.63
CA GLY A 104 0.66 107.36 -61.44
C GLY A 104 0.33 107.39 -62.94
N GLY A 105 1.00 108.26 -63.70
CA GLY A 105 0.72 108.59 -65.10
C GLY A 105 1.06 107.49 -66.12
N ALA A 106 0.52 107.59 -67.34
CA ALA A 106 0.52 106.52 -68.35
C ALA A 106 1.89 105.97 -68.79
N LYS A 107 3.00 106.73 -68.60
CA LYS A 107 4.37 106.27 -68.89
C LYS A 107 5.01 105.53 -67.69
N GLU A 108 4.56 105.87 -66.48
CA GLU A 108 4.96 105.24 -65.22
C GLU A 108 4.25 103.90 -65.03
N ARG A 109 2.96 103.81 -65.45
CA ARG A 109 2.20 102.55 -65.47
C ARG A 109 2.84 101.48 -66.34
N TYR A 110 3.47 101.83 -67.46
CA TYR A 110 4.14 100.86 -68.33
C TYR A 110 5.41 100.28 -67.67
N LEU A 111 6.24 101.13 -67.06
CA LEU A 111 7.43 100.69 -66.32
C LEU A 111 7.09 99.95 -65.03
N GLU A 112 6.03 100.38 -64.33
CA GLU A 112 5.52 99.70 -63.14
C GLU A 112 4.85 98.37 -63.49
N GLU A 113 4.17 98.26 -64.64
CA GLU A 113 3.65 97.01 -65.16
C GLU A 113 4.77 96.07 -65.59
N GLN A 114 5.85 96.57 -66.20
CA GLN A 114 7.04 95.79 -66.50
C GLN A 114 7.72 95.29 -65.21
N ALA A 115 7.88 96.16 -64.21
CA ALA A 115 8.40 95.80 -62.90
C ALA A 115 7.46 94.84 -62.15
N ARG A 116 6.13 94.94 -62.32
CA ARG A 116 5.16 93.98 -61.78
C ARG A 116 5.29 92.63 -62.46
N ARG A 117 5.47 92.59 -63.78
CA ARG A 117 5.69 91.34 -64.52
C ARG A 117 7.00 90.68 -64.13
N GLU A 118 8.08 91.44 -63.95
CA GLU A 118 9.35 90.91 -63.44
C GLU A 118 9.26 90.45 -61.98
N ARG A 119 8.57 91.20 -61.11
CA ARG A 119 8.32 90.79 -59.72
C ARG A 119 7.42 89.56 -59.66
N ALA A 120 6.43 89.46 -60.54
CA ALA A 120 5.56 88.29 -60.66
C ALA A 120 6.34 87.07 -61.16
N ALA A 121 7.18 87.23 -62.20
CA ALA A 121 8.05 86.18 -62.72
C ALA A 121 9.09 85.72 -61.67
N LYS A 122 9.69 86.65 -60.92
CA LYS A 122 10.58 86.34 -59.79
C LYS A 122 9.84 85.60 -58.68
N LYS A 123 8.63 86.07 -58.30
CA LYS A 123 7.78 85.38 -57.31
C LYS A 123 7.42 83.97 -57.77
N GLU A 124 7.04 83.80 -59.03
CA GLU A 124 6.70 82.51 -59.61
C GLU A 124 7.92 81.59 -59.66
N ALA A 125 9.09 82.09 -60.05
CA ALA A 125 10.35 81.34 -60.01
C ALA A 125 10.71 80.92 -58.58
N THR A 126 10.57 81.80 -57.59
CA THR A 126 10.79 81.45 -56.18
C THR A 126 9.77 80.43 -55.67
N ALA A 127 8.51 80.52 -56.09
CA ALA A 127 7.46 79.56 -55.73
C ALA A 127 7.72 78.19 -56.36
N ARG A 128 8.15 78.14 -57.63
CA ARG A 128 8.58 76.90 -58.29
C ARG A 128 9.79 76.28 -57.60
N ALA A 129 10.80 77.07 -57.24
CA ALA A 129 11.96 76.60 -56.49
C ALA A 129 11.58 76.09 -55.08
N ALA A 130 10.63 76.75 -54.41
CA ALA A 130 10.13 76.31 -53.11
C ALA A 130 9.35 74.98 -53.22
N ARG A 131 8.52 74.83 -54.26
CA ARG A 131 7.81 73.56 -54.54
C ARG A 131 8.78 72.42 -54.84
N ALA A 132 9.77 72.65 -55.69
CA ALA A 132 10.80 71.64 -55.99
C ALA A 132 11.59 71.22 -54.74
N ARG A 133 11.90 72.15 -53.84
CA ARG A 133 12.53 71.84 -52.54
C ARG A 133 11.61 71.04 -51.63
N ALA A 134 10.32 71.39 -51.56
CA ALA A 134 9.34 70.67 -50.77
C ALA A 134 9.13 69.23 -51.28
N GLU A 135 9.06 69.04 -52.61
CA GLU A 135 8.98 67.71 -53.23
C GLU A 135 10.21 66.87 -52.93
N LEU A 136 11.41 67.47 -52.96
CA LEU A 136 12.66 66.77 -52.67
C LEU A 136 12.77 66.39 -51.18
N GLU A 137 12.31 67.23 -50.26
CA GLU A 137 12.21 66.89 -48.84
C GLU A 137 11.14 65.82 -48.56
N LEU A 138 10.01 65.85 -49.27
CA LEU A 138 8.99 64.80 -49.17
C LEU A 138 9.55 63.45 -49.63
N ALA A 139 10.26 63.41 -50.75
CA ALA A 139 10.91 62.20 -51.25
C ALA A 139 11.94 61.65 -50.26
N LYS A 140 12.77 62.50 -49.63
CA LYS A 140 13.70 62.08 -48.57
C LYS A 140 12.97 61.54 -47.34
N TYR A 141 11.83 62.11 -46.99
CA TYR A 141 11.03 61.64 -45.87
C TYR A 141 10.44 60.25 -46.17
N GLU A 142 9.88 60.05 -47.37
CA GLU A 142 9.36 58.75 -47.83
C GLU A 142 10.46 57.68 -47.89
N GLU A 143 11.67 58.03 -48.33
CA GLU A 143 12.81 57.10 -48.31
C GLU A 143 13.19 56.70 -46.88
N ARG A 144 13.24 57.66 -45.95
CA ARG A 144 13.54 57.38 -44.54
C ARG A 144 12.48 56.51 -43.87
N THR A 145 11.20 56.75 -44.14
CA THR A 145 10.11 55.92 -43.59
C THR A 145 10.12 54.52 -44.19
N ALA A 146 10.39 54.38 -45.49
CA ALA A 146 10.56 53.08 -46.13
C ALA A 146 11.72 52.27 -45.53
N VAL A 147 12.87 52.91 -45.28
CA VAL A 147 14.02 52.28 -44.61
C VAL A 147 13.68 51.86 -43.18
N GLN A 148 12.93 52.68 -42.44
CA GLN A 148 12.48 52.33 -41.09
C GLN A 148 11.53 51.12 -41.11
N HIS A 149 10.56 51.09 -42.02
CA HIS A 149 9.65 49.96 -42.18
C HIS A 149 10.40 48.67 -42.56
N ALA A 150 11.34 48.74 -43.51
CA ALA A 150 12.17 47.59 -43.88
C ALA A 150 13.00 47.07 -42.69
N LYS A 151 13.54 47.98 -41.85
CA LYS A 151 14.27 47.60 -40.63
C LYS A 151 13.36 46.95 -39.59
N GLU A 152 12.15 47.45 -39.41
CA GLU A 152 11.16 46.85 -38.51
C GLU A 152 10.72 45.47 -38.98
N GLU A 153 10.47 45.30 -40.28
CA GLU A 153 10.13 43.99 -40.87
C GLU A 153 11.26 42.98 -40.70
N ALA A 154 12.51 43.39 -40.95
CA ALA A 154 13.68 42.54 -40.72
C ALA A 154 13.81 42.11 -39.25
N MET A 155 13.58 43.03 -38.30
CA MET A 155 13.59 42.73 -36.87
C MET A 155 12.43 41.81 -36.46
N ARG A 156 11.24 41.99 -37.05
CA ARG A 156 10.09 41.09 -36.84
C ARG A 156 10.40 39.68 -37.34
N ALA A 157 10.92 39.55 -38.57
CA ALA A 157 11.32 38.25 -39.12
C ALA A 157 12.42 37.57 -38.28
N GLN A 158 13.38 38.33 -37.75
CA GLN A 158 14.41 37.78 -36.86
C GLN A 158 13.82 37.29 -35.52
N ARG A 159 12.86 38.04 -34.94
CA ARG A 159 12.15 37.64 -33.72
C ARG A 159 11.30 36.38 -33.95
N GLU A 160 10.64 36.27 -35.09
CA GLU A 160 9.87 35.08 -35.47
C GLU A 160 10.75 33.84 -35.62
N ARG A 161 11.89 33.96 -36.33
CA ARG A 161 12.88 32.87 -36.43
C ARG A 161 13.40 32.44 -35.06
N ALA A 162 13.72 33.39 -34.19
CA ALA A 162 14.16 33.10 -32.83
C ALA A 162 13.05 32.42 -31.99
N ALA A 163 11.79 32.82 -32.17
CA ALA A 163 10.65 32.19 -31.52
C ALA A 163 10.45 30.73 -32.00
N GLN A 164 10.55 30.49 -33.31
CA GLN A 164 10.45 29.15 -33.90
C GLN A 164 11.56 28.22 -33.41
N LEU A 165 12.81 28.70 -33.32
CA LEU A 165 13.93 27.92 -32.78
C LEU A 165 13.70 27.56 -31.31
N ARG A 166 13.25 28.50 -30.48
CA ARG A 166 12.91 28.23 -29.07
C ARG A 166 11.76 27.24 -28.94
N GLU A 167 10.77 27.30 -29.82
CA GLU A 167 9.67 26.33 -29.83
C GLU A 167 10.15 24.93 -30.24
N ALA A 168 11.01 24.84 -31.26
CA ALA A 168 11.63 23.59 -31.67
C ALA A 168 12.48 22.97 -30.54
N GLU A 169 13.29 23.76 -29.84
CA GLU A 169 14.04 23.31 -28.66
C GLU A 169 13.13 22.82 -27.54
N ARG A 170 12.01 23.51 -27.27
CA ARG A 170 11.02 23.07 -26.28
C ARG A 170 10.40 21.73 -26.68
N ARG A 171 10.01 21.57 -27.96
CA ARG A 171 9.47 20.31 -28.50
C ARG A 171 10.50 19.17 -28.39
N ALA A 172 11.77 19.42 -28.71
CA ALA A 172 12.85 18.45 -28.56
C ALA A 172 13.07 18.04 -27.09
N LYS A 173 13.09 19.00 -26.16
CA LYS A 173 13.19 18.73 -24.71
C LYS A 173 12.01 17.91 -24.20
N VAL A 174 10.79 18.23 -24.63
CA VAL A 174 9.61 17.45 -24.27
C VAL A 174 9.73 16.03 -24.82
N ALA A 175 10.06 15.85 -26.11
CA ALA A 175 10.24 14.53 -26.72
C ALA A 175 11.28 13.67 -25.99
N HIS A 176 12.44 14.26 -25.63
CA HIS A 176 13.47 13.58 -24.84
C HIS A 176 12.98 13.17 -23.45
N LEU A 177 12.25 14.04 -22.74
CA LEU A 177 11.65 13.70 -21.45
C LEU A 177 10.60 12.58 -21.58
N THR A 178 9.81 12.57 -22.66
CA THR A 178 8.85 11.51 -22.93
C THR A 178 9.56 10.18 -23.18
N GLN A 179 10.61 10.16 -24.02
CA GLN A 179 11.43 8.97 -24.27
C GLN A 179 12.11 8.45 -22.98
N ARG A 180 12.62 9.34 -22.13
CA ARG A 180 13.21 8.95 -20.84
C ARG A 180 12.16 8.35 -19.90
N LYS A 181 10.94 8.90 -19.89
CA LYS A 181 9.83 8.35 -19.10
C LYS A 181 9.39 6.98 -19.60
N THR A 182 9.25 6.79 -20.91
CA THR A 182 8.87 5.49 -21.48
C THR A 182 9.95 4.44 -21.19
N ALA A 183 11.23 4.78 -21.39
CA ALA A 183 12.35 3.89 -21.07
C ALA A 183 12.38 3.53 -19.56
N ALA A 184 12.19 4.51 -18.67
CA ALA A 184 12.11 4.24 -17.23
C ALA A 184 10.91 3.35 -16.87
N SER A 185 9.76 3.55 -17.50
CA SER A 185 8.57 2.71 -17.28
C SER A 185 8.76 1.28 -17.78
N GLU A 186 9.47 1.08 -18.89
CA GLU A 186 9.82 -0.25 -19.41
C GLU A 186 10.84 -0.95 -18.54
N GLN A 187 11.85 -0.23 -18.03
CA GLN A 187 12.79 -0.78 -17.06
C GLN A 187 12.09 -1.21 -15.77
N LEU A 188 11.14 -0.41 -15.28
CA LEU A 188 10.34 -0.78 -14.11
C LEU A 188 9.51 -2.03 -14.36
N ARG A 189 8.85 -2.15 -15.53
CA ARG A 189 8.11 -3.35 -15.93
C ARG A 189 9.02 -4.59 -15.99
N ARG A 190 10.18 -4.48 -16.63
CA ARG A 190 11.16 -5.58 -16.69
C ARG A 190 11.63 -5.99 -15.29
N ALA A 191 11.84 -5.03 -14.38
CA ALA A 191 12.21 -5.32 -13.01
C ALA A 191 11.08 -6.00 -12.21
N THR A 192 9.82 -5.59 -12.40
CA THR A 192 8.68 -6.23 -11.76
C THR A 192 8.45 -7.65 -12.28
N ASP A 193 8.59 -7.86 -13.59
CA ASP A 193 8.43 -9.16 -14.22
C ASP A 193 9.55 -10.13 -13.79
N ALA A 194 10.80 -9.64 -13.70
CA ALA A 194 11.92 -10.41 -13.18
C ALA A 194 11.71 -10.82 -11.70
N ARG A 195 11.20 -9.90 -10.87
CA ARG A 195 10.90 -10.20 -9.47
C ARG A 195 9.74 -11.19 -9.32
N ALA A 196 8.73 -11.10 -10.18
CA ALA A 196 7.64 -12.08 -10.23
C ALA A 196 8.15 -13.47 -10.60
N ALA A 197 8.99 -13.57 -11.63
CA ALA A 197 9.62 -14.84 -12.03
C ALA A 197 10.52 -15.42 -10.92
N GLU A 198 11.24 -14.58 -10.17
CA GLU A 198 12.05 -15.03 -9.03
C GLU A 198 11.18 -15.61 -7.90
N LEU A 199 10.03 -14.99 -7.62
CA LEU A 199 9.08 -15.49 -6.62
C LEU A 199 8.44 -16.82 -7.06
N GLU A 200 8.02 -16.92 -8.32
CA GLU A 200 7.50 -18.18 -8.89
C GLU A 200 8.54 -19.30 -8.82
N ALA A 201 9.81 -19.00 -9.13
CA ALA A 201 10.90 -19.97 -9.00
C ALA A 201 11.13 -20.42 -7.55
N LYS A 202 11.05 -19.50 -6.58
CA LYS A 202 11.16 -19.83 -5.15
C LYS A 202 9.99 -20.69 -4.67
N ASP A 203 8.77 -20.39 -5.11
CA ASP A 203 7.60 -21.18 -4.73
C ASP A 203 7.59 -22.56 -5.40
N ALA A 204 8.05 -22.66 -6.65
CA ALA A 204 8.30 -23.95 -7.30
C ALA A 204 9.37 -24.78 -6.56
N ALA A 205 10.45 -24.16 -6.12
CA ALA A 205 11.49 -24.84 -5.33
C ALA A 205 10.97 -25.34 -3.98
N ARG A 206 10.16 -24.53 -3.28
CA ARG A 206 9.49 -24.93 -2.02
C ARG A 206 8.51 -26.09 -2.25
N ALA A 207 7.75 -26.06 -3.34
CA ALA A 207 6.84 -27.14 -3.70
C ALA A 207 7.60 -28.46 -3.97
N ALA A 208 8.71 -28.39 -4.70
CA ALA A 208 9.58 -29.55 -4.96
C ALA A 208 10.21 -30.10 -3.66
N GLU A 209 10.61 -29.22 -2.73
CA GLU A 209 11.12 -29.63 -1.42
C GLU A 209 10.05 -30.35 -0.58
N LEU A 210 8.83 -29.80 -0.52
CA LEU A 210 7.71 -30.43 0.16
C LEU A 210 7.36 -31.79 -0.45
N GLU A 211 7.44 -31.93 -1.77
CA GLU A 211 7.23 -33.20 -2.45
C GLU A 211 8.34 -34.21 -2.08
N ARG A 212 9.60 -33.78 -2.05
CA ARG A 212 10.72 -34.61 -1.59
C ARG A 212 10.51 -35.09 -0.15
N GLN A 213 10.11 -34.20 0.75
CA GLN A 213 9.79 -34.55 2.15
C GLN A 213 8.62 -35.52 2.25
N ARG A 214 7.59 -35.37 1.41
CA ARG A 214 6.46 -36.32 1.33
C ARG A 214 6.92 -37.70 0.86
N ARG A 215 7.74 -37.77 -0.19
CA ARG A 215 8.32 -39.03 -0.69
C ARG A 215 9.21 -39.69 0.37
N GLU A 216 10.02 -38.93 1.08
CA GLU A 216 10.87 -39.44 2.16
C GLU A 216 10.03 -39.97 3.34
N ARG A 217 9.00 -39.23 3.76
CA ARG A 217 8.06 -39.71 4.79
C ARG A 217 7.32 -40.97 4.34
N ALA A 218 6.89 -41.04 3.08
CA ALA A 218 6.27 -42.23 2.51
C ALA A 218 7.23 -43.42 2.52
N ALA A 219 8.50 -43.21 2.15
CA ALA A 219 9.53 -44.25 2.20
C ALA A 219 9.81 -44.73 3.63
N ARG A 220 9.92 -43.81 4.61
CA ARG A 220 10.08 -44.15 6.04
C ARG A 220 8.87 -44.91 6.57
N ASN A 221 7.66 -44.53 6.17
CA ASN A 221 6.44 -45.23 6.57
C ASN A 221 6.36 -46.62 5.93
N ALA A 222 6.78 -46.76 4.67
CA ALA A 222 6.83 -48.04 3.98
C ALA A 222 7.87 -48.99 4.62
N SER A 223 9.06 -48.50 4.96
CA SER A 223 10.07 -49.31 5.65
C SER A 223 9.64 -49.70 7.07
N ALA A 224 9.01 -48.78 7.81
CA ALA A 224 8.43 -49.09 9.11
C ALA A 224 7.29 -50.11 9.01
N ALA A 225 6.47 -50.06 7.96
CA ALA A 225 5.42 -51.04 7.71
C ALA A 225 6.00 -52.41 7.34
N ALA A 226 7.06 -52.47 6.52
CA ALA A 226 7.78 -53.70 6.20
C ALA A 226 8.37 -54.34 7.46
N ALA A 227 9.10 -53.56 8.28
CA ALA A 227 9.67 -54.06 9.54
C ALA A 227 8.59 -54.57 10.53
N LYS A 228 7.40 -53.97 10.54
CA LYS A 228 6.27 -54.48 11.32
C LYS A 228 5.74 -55.81 10.78
N ARG A 229 5.65 -55.97 9.45
CA ARG A 229 5.26 -57.24 8.82
C ARG A 229 6.27 -58.34 9.15
N ASP A 230 7.55 -58.04 9.09
CA ASP A 230 8.62 -59.01 9.43
C ASP A 230 8.54 -59.42 10.90
N LYS A 231 8.31 -58.46 11.81
CA LYS A 231 8.08 -58.77 13.24
C LYS A 231 6.85 -59.65 13.46
N ILE A 232 5.75 -59.39 12.76
CA ILE A 232 4.53 -60.22 12.84
C ILE A 232 4.80 -61.61 12.28
N ALA A 233 5.51 -61.73 11.16
CA ALA A 233 5.89 -63.00 10.56
C ALA A 233 6.79 -63.82 11.50
N ALA A 234 7.80 -63.19 12.11
CA ALA A 234 8.67 -63.83 13.09
C ALA A 234 7.89 -64.31 14.33
N ALA A 235 6.97 -63.48 14.86
CA ALA A 235 6.12 -63.86 15.98
C ALA A 235 5.18 -65.03 15.63
N ARG A 236 4.65 -65.08 14.40
CA ARG A 236 3.85 -66.21 13.92
C ARG A 236 4.68 -67.50 13.83
N ALA A 237 5.88 -67.43 13.26
CA ALA A 237 6.79 -68.57 13.19
C ALA A 237 7.17 -69.09 14.59
N GLU A 238 7.38 -68.20 15.57
CA GLU A 238 7.65 -68.61 16.95
C GLU A 238 6.43 -69.32 17.59
N VAL A 239 5.22 -68.83 17.34
CA VAL A 239 3.98 -69.48 17.81
C VAL A 239 3.81 -70.86 17.18
N GLU A 240 4.05 -70.98 15.87
CA GLU A 240 4.01 -72.27 15.16
C GLU A 240 5.06 -73.24 15.71
N ALA A 241 6.31 -72.81 15.90
CA ALA A 241 7.36 -73.63 16.49
C ALA A 241 6.99 -74.10 17.91
N ARG A 242 6.38 -73.24 18.74
CA ARG A 242 5.86 -73.62 20.06
C ARG A 242 4.72 -74.64 19.96
N GLN A 243 3.83 -74.52 18.97
CA GLN A 243 2.75 -75.48 18.75
C GLN A 243 3.30 -76.84 18.28
N GLU A 244 4.27 -76.85 17.38
CA GLU A 244 4.96 -78.07 16.97
C GLU A 244 5.69 -78.75 18.13
N ALA A 245 6.40 -77.98 18.97
CA ALA A 245 7.04 -78.50 20.16
C ALA A 245 6.02 -79.13 21.13
N LYS A 246 4.84 -78.50 21.31
CA LYS A 246 3.74 -79.06 22.09
C LYS A 246 3.20 -80.36 21.47
N ARG A 247 3.02 -80.43 20.15
CA ARG A 247 2.58 -81.64 19.45
C ARG A 247 3.59 -82.77 19.61
N ARG A 248 4.89 -82.49 19.42
CA ARG A 248 5.98 -83.46 19.65
C ARG A 248 5.98 -83.95 21.10
N ALA A 249 5.85 -83.05 22.08
CA ALA A 249 5.77 -83.41 23.49
C ALA A 249 4.54 -84.26 23.81
N ALA A 250 3.40 -84.01 23.16
CA ALA A 250 2.20 -84.84 23.30
C ALA A 250 2.42 -86.26 22.77
N ILE A 251 3.00 -86.40 21.58
CA ILE A 251 3.36 -87.72 21.01
C ILE A 251 4.31 -88.48 21.94
N VAL A 252 5.34 -87.81 22.49
CA VAL A 252 6.26 -88.45 23.45
C VAL A 252 5.55 -88.90 24.72
N ARG A 253 4.56 -88.14 25.21
CA ARG A 253 3.75 -88.54 26.38
C ARG A 253 2.86 -89.74 26.07
N GLU A 254 2.26 -89.77 24.89
CA GLU A 254 1.44 -90.88 24.39
C GLU A 254 2.27 -92.16 24.29
N VAL A 255 3.42 -92.11 23.61
CA VAL A 255 4.35 -93.25 23.52
C VAL A 255 4.81 -93.72 24.91
N LYS A 256 5.09 -92.81 25.85
CA LYS A 256 5.43 -93.19 27.23
C LYS A 256 4.25 -93.82 27.98
N SER A 257 3.04 -93.35 27.74
CA SER A 257 1.82 -93.91 28.33
C SER A 257 1.57 -95.31 27.79
N ASP A 258 1.73 -95.52 26.48
CA ASP A 258 1.59 -96.82 25.85
C ASP A 258 2.67 -97.78 26.34
N LEU A 259 3.92 -97.32 26.47
CA LEU A 259 5.00 -98.11 27.04
C LEU A 259 4.66 -98.55 28.47
N ARG A 260 4.21 -97.62 29.33
CA ARG A 260 3.76 -97.95 30.69
C ARG A 260 2.57 -98.90 30.70
N HIS A 261 1.64 -98.76 29.75
CA HIS A 261 0.52 -99.69 29.63
C HIS A 261 1.02 -101.08 29.24
N THR A 262 2.00 -101.20 28.33
CA THR A 262 2.61 -102.49 27.97
C THR A 262 3.42 -103.09 29.11
N GLU A 263 4.10 -102.26 29.91
CA GLU A 263 4.79 -102.69 31.14
C GLU A 263 3.77 -103.21 32.16
N LEU A 264 2.70 -102.46 32.41
CA LEU A 264 1.62 -102.86 33.31
C LEU A 264 0.91 -104.13 32.86
N THR A 265 0.67 -104.32 31.56
CA THR A 265 0.07 -105.58 31.07
C THR A 265 1.05 -106.74 31.16
N ALA A 266 2.34 -106.52 30.90
CA ALA A 266 3.39 -107.52 31.11
C ALA A 266 3.50 -107.91 32.60
N GLU A 267 3.45 -106.94 33.51
CA GLU A 267 3.39 -107.15 34.95
C GLU A 267 2.12 -107.90 35.37
N GLN A 268 0.96 -107.55 34.83
CA GLN A 268 -0.29 -108.28 35.08
C GLN A 268 -0.20 -109.73 34.58
N HIS A 269 0.36 -109.98 33.40
CA HIS A 269 0.58 -111.32 32.88
C HIS A 269 1.64 -112.09 33.68
N ALA A 270 2.69 -111.43 34.17
CA ALA A 270 3.67 -112.02 35.08
C ALA A 270 3.03 -112.36 36.43
N ALA A 271 2.19 -111.48 36.98
CA ALA A 271 1.42 -111.72 38.19
C ALA A 271 0.40 -112.86 38.00
N GLN A 272 -0.27 -112.95 36.85
CA GLN A 272 -1.16 -114.07 36.51
C GLN A 272 -0.40 -115.39 36.35
N ARG A 273 0.81 -115.37 35.77
CA ARG A 273 1.69 -116.55 35.72
C ARG A 273 2.14 -116.96 37.11
N ALA A 274 2.59 -116.02 37.95
CA ALA A 274 2.93 -116.28 39.34
C ALA A 274 1.71 -116.76 40.16
N LEU A 275 0.51 -116.28 39.86
CA LEU A 275 -0.73 -116.77 40.47
C LEU A 275 -1.04 -118.19 40.01
N ARG A 276 -0.89 -118.50 38.71
CA ARG A 276 -1.06 -119.86 38.18
C ARG A 276 -0.01 -120.81 38.75
N GLU A 277 1.25 -120.42 38.80
CA GLU A 277 2.32 -121.17 39.47
C GLU A 277 2.04 -121.35 40.96
N ARG A 278 1.48 -120.33 41.64
CA ARG A 278 1.01 -120.45 43.03
C ARG A 278 -0.18 -121.39 43.14
N LEU A 279 -1.10 -121.40 42.18
CA LEU A 279 -2.26 -122.30 42.15
C LEU A 279 -1.83 -123.73 41.83
N GLU A 280 -0.92 -123.95 40.89
CA GLU A 280 -0.30 -125.24 40.58
C GLU A 280 0.57 -125.72 41.74
N ALA A 281 1.32 -124.83 42.39
CA ALA A 281 2.02 -125.12 43.63
C ALA A 281 1.04 -125.36 44.79
N GLN A 282 -0.14 -124.72 44.81
CA GLN A 282 -1.22 -124.99 45.76
C GLN A 282 -1.94 -126.30 45.44
N GLU A 283 -2.05 -126.73 44.19
CA GLU A 283 -2.60 -128.01 43.76
C GLU A 283 -1.61 -129.15 44.01
N ALA A 284 -0.32 -128.91 43.80
CA ALA A 284 0.78 -129.78 44.23
C ALA A 284 0.83 -129.86 45.77
N ARG A 285 0.69 -128.72 46.45
CA ARG A 285 0.55 -128.65 47.90
C ARG A 285 -0.74 -129.31 48.36
N ALA A 286 -1.86 -129.21 47.66
CA ALA A 286 -3.15 -129.83 48.00
C ALA A 286 -3.15 -131.35 47.75
N LYS A 287 -2.42 -131.83 46.74
CA LYS A 287 -2.09 -133.26 46.58
C LYS A 287 -1.18 -133.75 47.71
N SER A 288 -0.22 -132.95 48.19
CA SER A 288 0.60 -133.30 49.36
C SER A 288 -0.07 -133.04 50.73
N ALA A 289 -1.10 -132.18 50.79
CA ALA A 289 -1.82 -131.77 52.00
C ALA A 289 -3.07 -132.61 52.25
N ARG A 290 -3.56 -133.38 51.26
CA ARG A 290 -4.46 -134.52 51.50
C ARG A 290 -3.83 -135.63 52.37
N LEU A 291 -2.50 -135.60 52.57
CA LEU A 291 -1.77 -136.48 53.49
C LEU A 291 -1.37 -135.79 54.82
N ARG A 292 -1.63 -134.49 55.01
CA ARG A 292 -1.26 -133.76 56.23
C ARG A 292 -2.25 -132.62 56.51
N ALA A 293 -3.42 -132.97 57.04
CA ALA A 293 -4.34 -132.03 57.68
C ALA A 293 -5.26 -132.72 58.71
N ARG A 294 -4.67 -133.18 59.82
CA ARG A 294 -5.23 -133.00 61.16
C ARG A 294 -4.43 -131.84 61.80
N SER A 295 -5.12 -130.99 62.57
CA SER A 295 -4.69 -129.77 63.30
C SER A 295 -4.42 -128.52 62.43
N SER A 296 -5.35 -127.53 62.34
CA SER A 296 -5.68 -126.44 63.29
C SER A 296 -4.50 -125.47 63.53
N GLN A 297 -4.60 -124.15 63.49
CA GLN A 297 -5.70 -123.23 63.78
C GLN A 297 -5.33 -121.82 63.27
N ALA A 298 -6.33 -121.04 62.83
CA ALA A 298 -6.29 -119.63 62.41
C ALA A 298 -5.56 -118.72 63.43
N GLY A 299 -4.81 -117.69 63.04
CA GLY A 299 -5.24 -116.48 62.31
C GLY A 299 -5.68 -115.41 63.32
N ARG A 300 -4.89 -114.31 63.46
CA ARG A 300 -5.25 -113.04 64.16
C ARG A 300 -4.06 -112.05 64.18
N THR A 301 -3.72 -111.40 63.05
CA THR A 301 -2.98 -110.11 63.04
C THR A 301 -3.21 -109.24 61.79
N GLU A 302 -4.00 -109.66 60.79
CA GLU A 302 -4.20 -108.85 59.56
C GLU A 302 -5.25 -107.72 59.70
N ALA A 303 -6.16 -107.77 60.68
CA ALA A 303 -7.27 -106.82 60.80
C ALA A 303 -6.93 -105.45 61.44
N LEU A 304 -5.72 -105.25 61.98
CA LEU A 304 -5.28 -103.96 62.54
C LEU A 304 -4.42 -103.14 61.56
N ALA A 305 -3.76 -103.78 60.59
CA ALA A 305 -2.97 -103.11 59.56
C ALA A 305 -3.85 -102.42 58.52
N GLU A 306 -4.94 -103.07 58.09
CA GLU A 306 -5.89 -102.50 57.10
C GLU A 306 -6.65 -101.26 57.64
N ARG A 307 -6.82 -101.15 58.97
CA ARG A 307 -7.48 -99.99 59.60
C ARG A 307 -6.57 -98.76 59.71
N LEU A 308 -5.26 -98.93 59.77
CA LEU A 308 -4.30 -97.82 59.77
C LEU A 308 -4.04 -97.31 58.35
N GLU A 309 -3.85 -98.21 57.37
CA GLU A 309 -3.68 -97.80 55.97
C GLU A 309 -4.92 -97.09 55.39
N SER A 310 -6.14 -97.51 55.76
CA SER A 310 -7.37 -96.85 55.31
C SER A 310 -7.59 -95.48 55.96
N ALA A 311 -7.03 -95.22 57.13
CA ALA A 311 -7.07 -93.91 57.79
C ALA A 311 -6.06 -92.93 57.17
N GLU A 312 -4.87 -93.40 56.80
CA GLU A 312 -3.84 -92.57 56.15
C GLU A 312 -4.22 -92.18 54.72
N ARG A 313 -4.82 -93.10 53.95
CA ARG A 313 -5.34 -92.78 52.60
C ARG A 313 -6.43 -91.71 52.64
N ARG A 314 -7.34 -91.76 53.62
CA ARG A 314 -8.38 -90.73 53.79
C ARG A 314 -7.82 -89.36 54.20
N ARG A 315 -6.72 -89.32 54.95
CA ARG A 315 -6.03 -88.06 55.29
C ARG A 315 -5.30 -87.48 54.08
N ALA A 316 -4.59 -88.32 53.32
CA ALA A 316 -3.91 -87.90 52.10
C ALA A 316 -4.89 -87.43 51.01
N GLU A 317 -6.04 -88.09 50.86
CA GLU A 317 -7.10 -87.67 49.94
C GLU A 317 -7.72 -86.32 50.36
N ALA A 318 -7.97 -86.11 51.65
CA ALA A 318 -8.50 -84.85 52.17
C ALA A 318 -7.51 -83.67 52.02
N GLU A 319 -6.21 -83.92 52.15
CA GLU A 319 -5.18 -82.91 51.92
C GLU A 319 -5.02 -82.59 50.42
N ALA A 320 -5.03 -83.60 49.55
CA ALA A 320 -5.00 -83.41 48.10
C ALA A 320 -6.24 -82.65 47.59
N GLU A 321 -7.41 -82.85 48.20
CA GLU A 321 -8.62 -82.12 47.87
C GLU A 321 -8.53 -80.64 48.28
N ARG A 322 -8.01 -80.36 49.48
CA ARG A 322 -7.75 -78.98 49.95
C ARG A 322 -6.72 -78.24 49.09
N GLU A 323 -5.69 -78.93 48.61
CA GLU A 323 -4.72 -78.33 47.68
C GLU A 323 -5.35 -78.01 46.31
N ARG A 324 -6.18 -78.91 45.78
CA ARG A 324 -6.92 -78.67 44.53
C ARG A 324 -7.91 -77.52 44.68
N GLU A 325 -8.53 -77.34 45.83
CA GLU A 325 -9.39 -76.19 46.12
C GLU A 325 -8.59 -74.88 46.16
N ARG A 326 -7.45 -74.85 46.85
CA ARG A 326 -6.55 -73.68 46.86
C ARG A 326 -6.05 -73.32 45.46
N GLU A 327 -5.73 -74.32 44.63
CA GLU A 327 -5.31 -74.08 43.24
C GLU A 327 -6.47 -73.51 42.39
N ARG A 328 -7.69 -73.99 42.60
CA ARG A 328 -8.90 -73.44 41.94
C ARG A 328 -9.18 -72.01 42.38
N GLU A 329 -9.00 -71.69 43.66
CA GLU A 329 -9.15 -70.33 44.19
C GLU A 329 -8.09 -69.37 43.64
N LEU A 330 -6.82 -69.78 43.62
CA LEU A 330 -5.74 -68.99 43.01
C LEU A 330 -5.98 -68.76 41.51
N LYS A 331 -6.51 -69.76 40.80
CA LYS A 331 -6.86 -69.63 39.39
C LYS A 331 -8.03 -68.67 39.18
N ARG A 332 -9.09 -68.75 40.00
CA ARG A 332 -10.21 -67.78 39.97
C ARG A 332 -9.73 -66.36 40.27
N ALA A 333 -8.87 -66.18 41.27
CA ALA A 333 -8.30 -64.88 41.60
C ALA A 333 -7.41 -64.32 40.47
N ALA A 334 -6.64 -65.18 39.79
CA ALA A 334 -5.83 -64.79 38.63
C ALA A 334 -6.71 -64.40 37.42
N ASP A 335 -7.78 -65.15 37.15
CA ASP A 335 -8.72 -64.86 36.08
C ASP A 335 -9.51 -63.56 36.34
N GLU A 336 -9.93 -63.32 37.59
CA GLU A 336 -10.56 -62.06 38.02
C GLU A 336 -9.60 -60.87 37.92
N ALA A 337 -8.34 -61.02 38.34
CA ALA A 337 -7.32 -59.99 38.17
C ALA A 337 -7.03 -59.71 36.69
N GLY A 338 -7.06 -60.75 35.84
CA GLY A 338 -6.96 -60.63 34.39
C GLY A 338 -8.15 -59.89 33.77
N ALA A 339 -9.38 -60.16 34.24
CA ALA A 339 -10.59 -59.48 33.81
C ALA A 339 -10.59 -57.99 34.19
N ARG A 340 -10.18 -57.65 35.42
CA ARG A 340 -10.04 -56.26 35.87
C ARG A 340 -9.02 -55.49 35.03
N LYS A 341 -7.84 -56.07 34.77
CA LYS A 341 -6.83 -55.44 33.89
C LYS A 341 -7.34 -55.21 32.46
N LYS A 342 -8.15 -56.13 31.92
CA LYS A 342 -8.78 -55.96 30.59
C LYS A 342 -9.83 -54.86 30.60
N ALA A 343 -10.63 -54.75 31.67
CA ALA A 343 -11.60 -53.68 31.84
C ALA A 343 -10.93 -52.30 31.94
N ASP A 344 -9.87 -52.18 32.74
CA ASP A 344 -9.09 -50.93 32.87
C ASP A 344 -8.43 -50.53 31.54
N ALA A 345 -7.91 -51.50 30.79
CA ALA A 345 -7.34 -51.26 29.47
C ALA A 345 -8.39 -50.80 28.46
N ALA A 346 -9.60 -51.37 28.50
CA ALA A 346 -10.72 -50.95 27.66
C ALA A 346 -11.20 -49.54 28.01
N GLN A 347 -11.26 -49.20 29.31
CA GLN A 347 -11.63 -47.88 29.78
C GLN A 347 -10.61 -46.82 29.32
N ARG A 348 -9.30 -47.07 29.49
CA ARG A 348 -8.24 -46.18 29.00
C ARG A 348 -8.26 -46.01 27.47
N ALA A 349 -8.58 -47.08 26.74
CA ALA A 349 -8.74 -47.00 25.29
C ALA A 349 -9.96 -46.15 24.88
N GLY A 350 -11.06 -46.26 25.62
CA GLY A 350 -12.25 -45.42 25.45
C GLY A 350 -11.97 -43.95 25.72
N GLU A 351 -11.31 -43.63 26.83
CA GLU A 351 -10.90 -42.27 27.19
C GLU A 351 -9.93 -41.67 26.16
N ALA A 352 -8.95 -42.45 25.69
CA ALA A 352 -8.04 -42.02 24.63
C ALA A 352 -8.75 -41.76 23.29
N ALA A 353 -9.77 -42.56 22.96
CA ALA A 353 -10.61 -42.35 21.78
C ALA A 353 -11.49 -41.09 21.92
N ALA A 354 -12.07 -40.85 23.09
CA ALA A 354 -12.84 -39.64 23.40
C ALA A 354 -11.96 -38.38 23.32
N ALA A 355 -10.75 -38.42 23.88
CA ALA A 355 -9.78 -37.32 23.79
C ALA A 355 -9.37 -37.03 22.34
N ARG A 356 -9.24 -38.06 21.49
CA ARG A 356 -8.98 -37.86 20.05
C ARG A 356 -10.17 -37.22 19.34
N ARG A 357 -11.41 -37.60 19.65
CA ARG A 357 -12.61 -36.98 19.09
C ARG A 357 -12.71 -35.50 19.48
N LEU A 358 -12.48 -35.16 20.74
CA LEU A 358 -12.44 -33.77 21.20
C LEU A 358 -11.35 -32.94 20.50
N ARG A 359 -10.15 -33.51 20.29
CA ARG A 359 -9.09 -32.83 19.52
C ARG A 359 -9.45 -32.63 18.05
N ILE A 360 -10.20 -33.55 17.44
CA ILE A 360 -10.65 -33.40 16.05
C ILE A 360 -11.74 -32.33 15.98
N GLN A 361 -12.69 -32.31 16.92
CA GLN A 361 -13.73 -31.28 17.00
C GLN A 361 -13.12 -29.89 17.20
N SER A 362 -12.22 -29.72 18.18
CA SER A 362 -11.54 -28.44 18.40
C SER A 362 -10.76 -27.95 17.17
N LYS A 363 -10.19 -28.85 16.36
CA LYS A 363 -9.53 -28.47 15.10
C LYS A 363 -10.52 -28.05 14.01
N LEU A 364 -11.67 -28.74 13.92
CA LEU A 364 -12.73 -28.35 13.00
C LEU A 364 -13.29 -26.98 13.39
N ASP A 365 -13.52 -26.74 14.67
CA ASP A 365 -13.98 -25.44 15.18
C ASP A 365 -12.96 -24.32 14.91
N GLU A 366 -11.66 -24.58 15.09
CA GLU A 366 -10.59 -23.63 14.73
C GLU A 366 -10.56 -23.34 13.22
N ASP A 367 -10.71 -24.36 12.39
CA ASP A 367 -10.69 -24.20 10.93
C ASP A 367 -11.96 -23.48 10.42
N GLU A 368 -13.12 -23.73 11.04
CA GLU A 368 -14.36 -22.99 10.80
C GLU A 368 -14.23 -21.51 11.22
N GLN A 369 -13.61 -21.23 12.37
CA GLN A 369 -13.31 -19.86 12.81
C GLN A 369 -12.39 -19.15 11.82
N ARG A 370 -11.32 -19.81 11.37
CA ARG A 370 -10.40 -19.25 10.35
C ARG A 370 -11.11 -18.99 9.03
N ALA A 371 -12.00 -19.89 8.60
CA ALA A 371 -12.80 -19.71 7.40
C ALA A 371 -13.75 -18.50 7.54
N ALA A 372 -14.45 -18.38 8.66
CA ALA A 372 -15.33 -17.26 8.95
C ALA A 372 -14.56 -15.92 9.02
N GLU A 373 -13.38 -15.89 9.63
CA GLU A 373 -12.51 -14.72 9.63
C GLU A 373 -12.03 -14.34 8.22
N ALA A 374 -11.64 -15.33 7.40
CA ALA A 374 -11.26 -15.09 6.02
C ALA A 374 -12.42 -14.51 5.19
N GLU A 375 -13.65 -14.97 5.42
CA GLU A 375 -14.83 -14.40 4.79
C GLU A 375 -15.13 -12.98 5.27
N ARG A 376 -14.99 -12.69 6.56
CA ARG A 376 -15.11 -11.33 7.11
C ARG A 376 -14.08 -10.40 6.49
N ARG A 377 -12.82 -10.83 6.35
CA ARG A 377 -11.77 -10.06 5.67
C ARG A 377 -12.13 -9.79 4.21
N ARG A 378 -12.58 -10.81 3.46
CA ARG A 378 -13.05 -10.64 2.07
C ARG A 378 -14.24 -9.69 1.98
N ALA A 379 -15.14 -9.70 2.96
CA ALA A 379 -16.28 -8.78 3.01
C ALA A 379 -15.82 -7.33 3.22
N ILE A 380 -14.88 -7.10 4.13
CA ILE A 380 -14.28 -5.78 4.36
C ILE A 380 -13.58 -5.29 3.09
N ASP A 381 -12.77 -6.12 2.43
CA ASP A 381 -12.10 -5.76 1.17
C ASP A 381 -13.09 -5.38 0.07
N ARG A 382 -14.24 -6.08 -0.02
CA ARG A 382 -15.31 -5.73 -0.96
C ARG A 382 -15.95 -4.38 -0.63
N MET A 383 -16.11 -4.05 0.65
CA MET A 383 -16.61 -2.72 1.06
C MET A 383 -15.60 -1.63 0.74
N LEU A 384 -14.32 -1.83 1.05
CA LEU A 384 -13.25 -0.88 0.75
C LEU A 384 -13.15 -0.59 -0.75
N ARG A 385 -13.22 -1.62 -1.60
CA ARG A 385 -13.25 -1.43 -3.07
C ARG A 385 -14.47 -0.66 -3.55
N ARG A 386 -15.63 -0.81 -2.91
CA ARG A 386 -16.84 -0.04 -3.24
C ARG A 386 -16.69 1.43 -2.83
N GLU A 387 -16.16 1.69 -1.65
CA GLU A 387 -15.87 3.06 -1.19
C GLU A 387 -14.79 3.74 -2.04
N GLU A 388 -13.72 3.04 -2.40
CA GLU A 388 -12.70 3.56 -3.31
C GLU A 388 -13.29 3.93 -4.68
N LYS A 389 -14.17 3.06 -5.22
CA LYS A 389 -14.90 3.37 -6.45
C LYS A 389 -15.80 4.60 -6.30
N ARG A 390 -16.52 4.72 -5.17
CA ARG A 390 -17.38 5.86 -4.86
C ARG A 390 -16.59 7.16 -4.76
N LEU A 391 -15.42 7.15 -4.12
CA LEU A 391 -14.52 8.30 -4.05
C LEU A 391 -14.01 8.70 -5.44
N ARG A 392 -13.63 7.74 -6.29
CA ARG A 392 -13.24 8.02 -7.68
C ARG A 392 -14.38 8.64 -8.49
N GLU A 393 -15.61 8.16 -8.31
CA GLU A 393 -16.79 8.74 -8.96
C GLU A 393 -17.07 10.17 -8.47
N LEU A 394 -16.91 10.43 -7.17
CA LEU A 394 -17.00 11.78 -6.60
C LEU A 394 -15.93 12.71 -7.18
N ASP A 395 -14.68 12.29 -7.26
CA ASP A 395 -13.59 13.06 -7.88
C ASP A 395 -13.88 13.38 -9.36
N ILE A 396 -14.39 12.41 -10.12
CA ILE A 396 -14.80 12.62 -11.52
C ILE A 396 -15.94 13.64 -11.57
N SER A 397 -16.94 13.51 -10.71
CA SER A 397 -18.08 14.42 -10.65
C SER A 397 -17.65 15.86 -10.29
N GLU A 398 -16.71 16.01 -9.36
CA GLU A 398 -16.19 17.30 -8.95
C GLU A 398 -15.36 17.93 -10.08
N ASN A 399 -14.55 17.13 -10.77
CA ASN A 399 -13.79 17.58 -11.93
C ASN A 399 -14.73 18.03 -13.08
N LEU A 400 -15.81 17.30 -13.35
CA LEU A 400 -16.83 17.72 -14.31
C LEU A 400 -17.54 19.01 -13.86
N ALA A 401 -17.83 19.16 -12.56
CA ALA A 401 -18.40 20.39 -12.03
C ALA A 401 -17.42 21.57 -12.12
N ARG A 402 -16.11 21.35 -11.97
CA ARG A 402 -15.07 22.35 -12.19
C ARG A 402 -14.99 22.77 -13.66
N LEU A 403 -15.03 21.81 -14.60
CA LEU A 403 -15.08 22.09 -16.03
C LEU A 403 -16.32 22.91 -16.41
N ARG A 404 -17.51 22.51 -15.93
CA ARG A 404 -18.75 23.27 -16.17
C ARG A 404 -18.67 24.71 -15.62
N ARG A 405 -18.04 24.90 -14.46
CA ARG A 405 -17.81 26.24 -13.88
C ARG A 405 -16.84 27.06 -14.72
N ALA A 406 -15.79 26.44 -15.26
CA ALA A 406 -14.84 27.11 -16.16
C ALA A 406 -15.50 27.52 -17.48
N ASP A 407 -16.30 26.63 -18.09
CA ASP A 407 -17.06 26.92 -19.31
C ASP A 407 -18.06 28.05 -19.08
N ALA A 408 -18.78 28.02 -17.96
CA ALA A 408 -19.71 29.10 -17.59
C ALA A 408 -18.99 30.43 -17.37
N TYR A 409 -17.78 30.41 -16.80
CA TYR A 409 -16.95 31.61 -16.65
C TYR A 409 -16.47 32.16 -17.99
N HIS A 410 -15.99 31.30 -18.90
CA HIS A 410 -15.60 31.72 -20.25
C HIS A 410 -16.77 32.26 -21.05
N LYS A 411 -17.94 31.64 -20.93
CA LYS A 411 -19.18 32.15 -21.52
C LYS A 411 -19.50 33.56 -21.01
N ARG A 412 -19.44 33.79 -19.69
CA ARG A 412 -19.65 35.13 -19.11
C ARG A 412 -18.61 36.16 -19.57
N GLN A 413 -17.34 35.76 -19.69
CA GLN A 413 -16.27 36.61 -20.22
C GLN A 413 -16.52 37.00 -21.68
N LEU A 414 -16.99 36.06 -22.52
CA LEU A 414 -17.39 36.35 -23.89
C LEU A 414 -18.60 37.28 -23.94
N GLU A 415 -19.62 37.03 -23.12
CA GLU A 415 -20.79 37.89 -23.00
C GLU A 415 -20.41 39.31 -22.54
N GLN A 416 -19.50 39.45 -21.58
CA GLN A 416 -18.95 40.74 -21.14
C GLN A 416 -18.19 41.44 -22.27
N ARG A 417 -17.33 40.74 -23.01
CA ARG A 417 -16.60 41.32 -24.15
C ARG A 417 -17.51 41.75 -25.31
N ILE A 418 -18.61 41.04 -25.52
CA ILE A 418 -19.66 41.43 -26.48
C ILE A 418 -20.39 42.68 -25.96
N ALA A 419 -20.75 42.73 -24.67
CA ALA A 419 -21.43 43.86 -24.05
C ALA A 419 -20.57 45.13 -24.00
N GLU A 420 -19.25 45.00 -23.78
CA GLU A 420 -18.27 46.10 -23.79
C GLU A 420 -17.94 46.61 -25.20
N GLY A 421 -18.57 46.06 -26.25
CA GLY A 421 -18.39 46.52 -27.64
C GLY A 421 -17.05 46.11 -28.28
N ALA A 422 -16.21 45.35 -27.58
CA ALA A 422 -14.95 44.84 -28.11
C ALA A 422 -15.15 43.76 -29.21
N LEU A 423 -16.32 43.11 -29.22
CA LEU A 423 -16.73 42.16 -30.25
C LEU A 423 -18.12 42.56 -30.75
N SER A 424 -18.18 43.27 -31.88
CA SER A 424 -19.44 43.62 -32.52
C SER A 424 -20.16 42.33 -32.99
N PRO A 425 -21.39 42.05 -32.53
CA PRO A 425 -22.12 40.80 -32.83
C PRO A 425 -22.61 40.69 -34.29
N GLY A 426 -22.21 41.61 -35.18
CA GLY A 426 -22.80 41.76 -36.52
C GLY A 426 -21.94 41.34 -37.72
N ARG A 427 -20.68 40.93 -37.57
CA ARG A 427 -19.86 40.56 -38.74
C ARG A 427 -19.96 39.08 -39.05
N ALA A 428 -21.11 38.68 -39.61
CA ALA A 428 -21.33 37.39 -40.23
C ALA A 428 -20.24 37.16 -41.30
N LEU A 429 -19.26 36.31 -40.98
CA LEU A 429 -18.31 35.79 -41.95
C LEU A 429 -19.11 34.86 -42.87
N THR A 430 -19.34 35.32 -44.09
CA THR A 430 -19.86 34.49 -45.17
C THR A 430 -18.90 33.33 -45.43
N PRO A 431 -19.39 32.08 -45.55
CA PRO A 431 -18.54 30.95 -45.88
C PRO A 431 -18.20 31.03 -47.36
N ARG A 432 -16.95 31.41 -47.67
CA ARG A 432 -16.42 31.31 -49.04
C ARG A 432 -16.20 29.83 -49.36
N ALA A 433 -17.05 29.36 -50.25
CA ALA A 433 -17.11 28.01 -50.76
C ALA A 433 -15.90 27.61 -51.63
N LEU A 434 -15.77 26.29 -51.78
CA LEU A 434 -15.11 25.51 -52.83
C LEU A 434 -13.66 25.05 -52.58
N ALA A 435 -13.51 23.81 -52.10
CA ALA A 435 -12.93 22.72 -52.90
C ALA A 435 -13.21 21.34 -52.27
N SER A 436 -13.63 20.43 -53.14
CA SER A 436 -14.24 19.11 -52.92
C SER A 436 -13.27 17.97 -52.48
N PRO A 437 -13.79 16.77 -52.15
CA PRO A 437 -13.19 15.85 -51.18
C PRO A 437 -12.41 14.68 -51.81
N ARG A 438 -11.54 14.04 -51.02
CA ARG A 438 -11.02 12.69 -51.26
C ARG A 438 -11.32 11.79 -50.05
N PRO A 439 -11.89 10.59 -50.23
CA PRO A 439 -12.23 9.70 -49.13
C PRO A 439 -11.11 8.70 -48.84
N ALA A 440 -11.27 8.02 -47.71
CA ALA A 440 -10.55 6.83 -47.24
C ALA A 440 -9.25 7.08 -46.44
N ARG A 441 -9.37 7.01 -45.11
CA ARG A 441 -9.09 5.75 -44.40
C ARG A 441 -9.55 5.82 -42.95
N ALA A 442 -10.09 4.68 -42.54
CA ALA A 442 -10.71 4.43 -41.26
C ALA A 442 -9.67 4.17 -40.16
N ARG A 443 -10.10 4.46 -38.91
CA ARG A 443 -9.65 3.91 -37.62
C ARG A 443 -8.30 4.40 -37.03
N PRO A 444 -8.10 4.31 -35.70
CA PRO A 444 -9.08 4.40 -34.61
C PRO A 444 -8.68 5.39 -33.50
N GLN A 445 -9.69 5.69 -32.71
CA GLN A 445 -9.68 6.43 -31.45
C GLN A 445 -8.60 5.92 -30.48
N SER A 446 -7.72 6.80 -30.01
CA SER A 446 -7.21 6.78 -28.63
C SER A 446 -6.40 8.05 -28.33
N ALA A 447 -6.40 8.44 -27.06
CA ALA A 447 -5.60 9.50 -26.45
C ALA A 447 -6.11 10.95 -26.60
N ARG A 448 -7.29 11.21 -25.99
CA ARG A 448 -7.51 12.48 -25.29
C ARG A 448 -6.67 12.46 -24.01
N GLY A 449 -5.74 13.39 -23.86
CA GLY A 449 -5.08 13.63 -22.59
C GLY A 449 -3.74 14.35 -22.69
N ALA A 450 -3.72 15.59 -23.20
CA ALA A 450 -2.61 16.51 -22.97
C ALA A 450 -2.94 17.95 -23.41
N SER A 451 -3.61 18.71 -22.55
CA SER A 451 -3.59 20.19 -22.50
C SER A 451 -4.36 20.52 -21.20
N GLU A 452 -3.90 21.29 -20.21
CA GLU A 452 -2.92 22.36 -20.14
C GLU A 452 -2.34 22.41 -18.73
N ARG A 453 -1.00 22.44 -18.65
CA ARG A 453 -0.31 23.20 -17.62
C ARG A 453 -0.10 24.60 -18.17
N ALA A 454 -0.66 25.62 -17.53
CA ALA A 454 0.05 26.84 -17.13
C ALA A 454 -0.93 27.96 -16.76
N ARG A 455 -0.47 28.80 -15.82
CA ARG A 455 -0.99 30.10 -15.38
C ARG A 455 -2.07 30.02 -14.30
N ALA A 456 -2.07 30.87 -13.28
CA ALA A 456 -1.09 31.81 -12.79
C ALA A 456 -1.58 32.17 -11.38
N ALA A 457 -0.65 32.49 -10.50
CA ALA A 457 -0.92 33.17 -9.25
C ALA A 457 -1.49 34.58 -9.55
N ALA A 458 -2.72 34.85 -9.10
CA ALA A 458 -3.32 36.19 -8.96
C ALA A 458 -4.59 36.09 -8.08
N PRO A 459 -5.08 37.18 -7.48
CA PRO A 459 -5.39 37.27 -6.06
C PRO A 459 -6.85 36.96 -5.69
N SER A 460 -7.05 36.68 -4.42
CA SER A 460 -8.34 36.61 -3.74
C SER A 460 -9.19 37.86 -4.03
N ARG A 461 -10.15 37.75 -4.95
CA ARG A 461 -11.28 38.67 -5.06
C ARG A 461 -12.49 38.05 -4.36
N ALA A 462 -12.93 38.78 -3.33
CA ALA A 462 -14.05 38.49 -2.46
C ALA A 462 -15.26 37.92 -3.22
N ARG A 463 -15.73 36.75 -2.77
CA ARG A 463 -17.11 36.33 -2.98
C ARG A 463 -18.01 37.21 -2.09
N PRO A 464 -19.01 37.90 -2.64
CA PRO A 464 -20.08 38.46 -1.84
C PRO A 464 -21.07 37.33 -1.51
N GLY A 465 -21.43 37.21 -0.23
CA GLY A 465 -22.69 36.58 0.16
C GLY A 465 -22.72 35.06 0.34
N SER A 466 -21.98 34.52 1.31
CA SER A 466 -22.55 33.49 2.19
C SER A 466 -22.23 33.81 3.65
N ALA A 467 -22.58 35.03 4.05
CA ALA A 467 -22.77 35.38 5.44
C ALA A 467 -24.03 34.67 5.95
N ARG A 468 -23.89 33.39 6.28
CA ARG A 468 -24.71 32.74 7.30
C ARG A 468 -23.77 32.10 8.30
N PHE A 469 -23.30 32.94 9.21
CA PHE A 469 -23.08 32.61 10.62
C PHE A 469 -22.45 31.24 10.91
N GLY A 470 -21.14 31.10 10.66
CA GLY A 470 -20.35 30.32 11.61
C GLY A 470 -20.45 31.05 12.95
N ARG A 471 -21.04 30.44 13.97
CA ARG A 471 -21.14 31.03 15.31
C ARG A 471 -19.72 31.46 15.75
N PRO A 472 -19.48 32.74 16.11
CA PRO A 472 -18.20 33.14 16.70
C PRO A 472 -17.99 32.28 17.96
N GLY A 473 -16.98 31.42 17.94
CA GLY A 473 -16.72 30.40 18.97
C GLY A 473 -16.75 28.95 18.46
N ALA A 474 -17.39 28.65 17.32
CA ALA A 474 -17.43 27.28 16.77
C ALA A 474 -16.03 26.75 16.41
N THR A 475 -15.16 27.63 15.91
CA THR A 475 -13.77 27.30 15.60
C THR A 475 -12.94 27.06 16.86
N ASP A 476 -13.22 27.79 17.94
CA ASP A 476 -12.46 27.72 19.19
C ASP A 476 -12.81 26.44 19.97
N GLU A 477 -14.08 26.03 19.95
CA GLU A 477 -14.51 24.75 20.50
C GLU A 477 -13.88 23.56 19.77
N LEU A 478 -13.78 23.62 18.43
CA LEU A 478 -13.08 22.60 17.65
C LEU A 478 -11.58 22.60 17.92
N ALA A 479 -10.96 23.77 18.06
CA ALA A 479 -9.55 23.88 18.40
C ALA A 479 -9.26 23.36 19.81
N ALA A 480 -10.18 23.55 20.78
CA ALA A 480 -10.08 22.99 22.12
C ALA A 480 -10.21 21.45 22.10
N LEU A 481 -11.18 20.92 21.35
CA LEU A 481 -11.37 19.47 21.20
C LEU A 481 -10.15 18.80 20.54
N ARG A 482 -9.59 19.41 19.48
CA ARG A 482 -8.37 18.91 18.84
C ARG A 482 -7.17 18.91 19.79
N ARG A 483 -7.01 19.96 20.61
CA ARG A 483 -5.95 20.02 21.63
C ARG A 483 -6.10 18.88 22.63
N ALA A 484 -7.29 18.69 23.21
CA ALA A 484 -7.54 17.61 24.15
C ALA A 484 -7.30 16.20 23.56
N GLN A 485 -7.72 15.98 22.31
CA GLN A 485 -7.47 14.72 21.59
C GLN A 485 -5.98 14.49 21.33
N ASN A 486 -5.26 15.52 20.92
CA ASN A 486 -3.81 15.45 20.72
C ASN A 486 -3.08 15.17 22.03
N ASP A 487 -3.45 15.81 23.14
CA ASP A 487 -2.86 15.60 24.45
C ASP A 487 -3.08 14.15 24.94
N GLN A 488 -4.27 13.61 24.71
CA GLN A 488 -4.58 12.21 25.01
C GLN A 488 -3.74 11.24 24.17
N LEU A 489 -3.59 11.51 22.87
CA LEU A 489 -2.77 10.69 21.97
C LEU A 489 -1.29 10.77 22.36
N LEU A 490 -0.81 11.95 22.73
CA LEU A 490 0.57 12.16 23.18
C LEU A 490 0.85 11.36 24.46
N THR A 491 -0.06 11.41 25.43
CA THR A 491 0.03 10.63 26.69
C THR A 491 0.11 9.12 26.41
N LEU A 492 -0.71 8.62 25.48
CA LEU A 492 -0.71 7.21 25.08
C LEU A 492 0.64 6.83 24.42
N LEU A 493 1.15 7.67 23.52
CA LEU A 493 2.42 7.43 22.84
C LEU A 493 3.61 7.46 23.81
N GLU A 494 3.60 8.36 24.80
CA GLU A 494 4.62 8.41 25.84
C GLU A 494 4.61 7.16 26.72
N ALA A 495 3.41 6.69 27.10
CA ALA A 495 3.25 5.44 27.84
C ALA A 495 3.79 4.24 27.04
N GLU A 496 3.47 4.14 25.74
CA GLU A 496 3.98 3.06 24.88
C GLU A 496 5.49 3.16 24.62
N ALA A 497 6.03 4.37 24.51
CA ALA A 497 7.48 4.54 24.42
C ALA A 497 8.20 4.11 25.71
N ALA A 498 7.58 4.33 26.87
CA ALA A 498 8.11 3.88 28.15
C ALA A 498 8.06 2.34 28.29
N THR A 499 6.96 1.70 27.89
CA THR A 499 6.84 0.24 27.89
C THR A 499 7.83 -0.39 26.92
N GLU A 500 8.01 0.17 25.71
CA GLU A 500 8.95 -0.35 24.72
C GLU A 500 10.41 -0.29 25.22
N LYS A 501 10.80 0.80 25.89
CA LYS A 501 12.11 0.88 26.57
C LYS A 501 12.28 -0.23 27.62
N GLY A 502 11.21 -0.54 28.36
CA GLY A 502 11.19 -1.66 29.31
C GLY A 502 11.37 -3.02 28.64
N ARG A 503 10.68 -3.26 27.51
CA ARG A 503 10.79 -4.48 26.70
C ARG A 503 12.21 -4.65 26.14
N GLU A 504 12.80 -3.58 25.61
CA GLU A 504 14.19 -3.60 25.13
C GLU A 504 15.19 -3.92 26.24
N ALA A 505 15.01 -3.33 27.43
CA ALA A 505 15.84 -3.61 28.58
C ALA A 505 15.68 -5.07 29.05
N ALA A 506 14.48 -5.63 29.01
CA ALA A 506 14.22 -7.03 29.31
C ALA A 506 14.91 -7.95 28.30
N LEU A 507 14.78 -7.70 26.99
CA LEU A 507 15.46 -8.47 25.94
C LEU A 507 16.99 -8.43 26.07
N LYS A 508 17.57 -7.30 26.48
CA LYS A 508 19.01 -7.15 26.71
C LYS A 508 19.51 -7.96 27.90
N ARG A 509 18.67 -8.20 28.91
CA ARG A 509 19.03 -8.94 30.13
C ARG A 509 18.96 -10.47 29.95
N VAL A 510 18.19 -10.96 28.99
CA VAL A 510 18.04 -12.41 28.76
C VAL A 510 19.22 -12.96 27.97
N ALA A 511 20.04 -13.79 28.62
CA ALA A 511 21.19 -14.45 28.01
C ALA A 511 20.80 -15.66 27.14
N ASP A 512 19.75 -16.39 27.50
CA ASP A 512 19.30 -17.57 26.74
C ASP A 512 18.62 -17.14 25.41
N PRO A 513 19.12 -17.60 24.24
CA PRO A 513 18.52 -17.29 22.95
C PRO A 513 17.10 -17.84 22.79
N THR A 514 16.73 -18.92 23.48
CA THR A 514 15.40 -19.52 23.36
C THR A 514 14.36 -18.67 24.07
N GLU A 515 14.62 -18.33 25.33
CA GLU A 515 13.77 -17.42 26.10
C GLU A 515 13.71 -16.02 25.46
N ARG A 516 14.82 -15.53 24.91
CA ARG A 516 14.83 -14.26 24.16
C ARG A 516 13.87 -14.29 22.96
N ARG A 517 13.84 -15.38 22.18
CA ARG A 517 12.89 -15.54 21.05
C ARG A 517 11.44 -15.61 21.53
N ARG A 518 11.19 -16.25 22.68
CA ARG A 518 9.86 -16.32 23.29
C ARG A 518 9.37 -14.92 23.70
N LEU A 519 10.21 -14.15 24.40
CA LEU A 519 9.89 -12.79 24.80
C LEU A 519 9.68 -11.86 23.60
N ASP A 520 10.52 -11.97 22.57
CA ASP A 520 10.38 -11.15 21.36
C ASP A 520 9.05 -11.42 20.63
N LYS A 521 8.56 -12.67 20.67
CA LYS A 521 7.23 -13.02 20.18
C LYS A 521 6.11 -12.41 21.04
N ILE A 522 6.23 -12.48 22.36
CA ILE A 522 5.26 -11.89 23.30
C ILE A 522 5.19 -10.37 23.08
N PHE A 523 6.34 -9.69 23.03
CA PHE A 523 6.45 -8.26 22.75
C PHE A 523 5.97 -7.89 21.35
N GLY A 524 6.09 -8.80 20.37
CA GLY A 524 5.47 -8.65 19.06
C GLY A 524 3.93 -8.57 19.14
N HIS A 525 3.31 -9.39 19.98
CA HIS A 525 1.86 -9.33 20.20
C HIS A 525 1.45 -8.05 20.94
N GLU A 526 2.17 -7.68 22.01
CA GLU A 526 1.89 -6.45 22.76
C GLU A 526 2.03 -5.19 21.89
N ARG A 527 3.06 -5.10 21.03
CA ARG A 527 3.20 -4.00 20.07
C ARG A 527 2.05 -3.93 19.07
N ALA A 528 1.55 -5.08 18.62
CA ALA A 528 0.39 -5.12 17.74
C ALA A 528 -0.88 -4.65 18.45
N GLU A 529 -1.07 -5.02 19.72
CA GLU A 529 -2.19 -4.56 20.55
C GLU A 529 -2.13 -3.04 20.80
N ALA A 530 -0.96 -2.52 21.19
CA ALA A 530 -0.73 -1.08 21.35
C ALA A 530 -1.00 -0.29 20.07
N SER A 531 -0.51 -0.80 18.92
CA SER A 531 -0.79 -0.20 17.61
C SER A 531 -2.28 -0.19 17.29
N ALA A 532 -2.99 -1.28 17.57
CA ALA A 532 -4.43 -1.37 17.38
C ALA A 532 -5.19 -0.38 18.29
N GLN A 533 -4.73 -0.19 19.53
CA GLN A 533 -5.31 0.77 20.46
C GLN A 533 -5.14 2.22 19.97
N ILE A 534 -3.95 2.58 19.48
CA ILE A 534 -3.68 3.91 18.89
C ILE A 534 -4.61 4.16 17.70
N ILE A 535 -4.70 3.21 16.77
CA ILE A 535 -5.56 3.31 15.58
C ILE A 535 -7.03 3.50 15.97
N ARG A 536 -7.50 2.71 16.94
CA ARG A 536 -8.87 2.81 17.44
C ARG A 536 -9.14 4.18 18.06
N LEU A 537 -8.24 4.67 18.90
CA LEU A 537 -8.38 5.98 19.52
C LEU A 537 -8.41 7.10 18.48
N THR A 538 -7.54 7.04 17.46
CA THR A 538 -7.54 8.04 16.38
C THR A 538 -8.84 8.02 15.57
N ALA A 539 -9.38 6.84 15.25
CA ALA A 539 -10.66 6.73 14.58
C ALA A 539 -11.83 7.27 15.43
N GLU A 540 -11.79 7.03 16.75
CA GLU A 540 -12.75 7.61 17.69
C GLU A 540 -12.66 9.14 17.75
N HIS A 541 -11.44 9.70 17.77
CA HIS A 541 -11.21 11.15 17.72
C HIS A 541 -11.72 11.78 16.43
N GLU A 542 -11.46 11.17 15.27
CA GLU A 542 -11.97 11.62 13.97
C GLU A 542 -13.50 11.60 13.92
N ALA A 543 -14.12 10.53 14.42
CA ALA A 543 -15.58 10.43 14.48
C ALA A 543 -16.18 11.50 15.41
N GLN A 544 -15.55 11.80 16.54
CA GLN A 544 -15.96 12.87 17.45
C GLN A 544 -15.82 14.25 16.80
N LEU A 545 -14.71 14.51 16.09
CA LEU A 545 -14.51 15.76 15.36
C LEU A 545 -15.56 15.94 14.28
N ALA A 546 -15.85 14.90 13.49
CA ALA A 546 -16.87 14.95 12.45
C ALA A 546 -18.25 15.26 13.05
N ARG A 547 -18.66 14.54 14.11
CA ARG A 547 -19.92 14.82 14.83
C ARG A 547 -19.97 16.24 15.38
N ARG A 548 -18.85 16.76 15.90
CA ARG A 548 -18.80 18.13 16.43
C ARG A 548 -18.85 19.18 15.32
N MET A 549 -18.19 18.95 14.19
CA MET A 549 -18.26 19.82 13.01
C MET A 549 -19.67 19.85 12.43
N GLU A 550 -20.35 18.70 12.34
CA GLU A 550 -21.74 18.60 11.92
C GLU A 550 -22.68 19.35 12.88
N ALA A 551 -22.52 19.16 14.19
CA ALA A 551 -23.30 19.88 15.21
C ALA A 551 -23.10 21.41 15.17
N LEU A 552 -21.93 21.87 14.70
CA LEU A 552 -21.59 23.29 14.55
C LEU A 552 -21.97 23.84 13.16
N GLY A 553 -22.50 23.02 12.25
CA GLY A 553 -22.89 23.42 10.89
C GLY A 553 -21.71 23.73 9.97
N LEU A 554 -20.57 23.07 10.20
CA LEU A 554 -19.34 23.24 9.39
C LEU A 554 -19.14 22.13 8.34
N LEU A 555 -19.97 21.07 8.41
CA LEU A 555 -20.15 20.04 7.38
C LEU A 555 -21.56 20.21 6.80
#